data_AF-L7EUG9-F1
#
_entry.id   AF-L7EUG9-F1
#
_cell.length_a   1.000
_cell.length_b   1.000
_cell.length_c   1.000
_cell.angle_alpha   90.00
_cell.angle_beta   90.00
_cell.angle_gamma   90.00
#
_symmetry.space_group_name_H-M   'P 1'
#
loop_
_entity.id
_entity.type
_entity.pdbx_description
1 polymer ?
#
loop_
_entity_poly.entity_id
_entity_poly.type
_entity_poly.pdbx_seq_one_letter_code
_entity_poly.pdbx_strand_id
1 'polypeptide(L)'
;IYVDGGLLVADAPLLKVLGIDDPGAAKALADGKLLSFHKPQVDRNGTVGIKLITDQKAADRAVEQNKPVPGELKSFPAYQVPGSPDSYGVQSVLSPAAAKAAGLTTVPLGAFFSTDRMPSTEQRQKLDAEIAKLGSDVELTVEQGWVDENGLVLLALTVFAGLVTIGAAGIATGLAQADAEADLKTLAAVGAPPRVRRMLSGFQCGVVAAMGVVLGSAAGVLPAVGLRLTEEREQTRFYQEALDNGWVGAGDAPPYVPIIVPWETLAALLVAVPLGAALLAALVTRSRGALARRAAH
;
A
#
# COMPACT_ATOMS: atom_id res chain seq x y z
N ILE A 1 8.90 -10.46 -7.65
CA ILE A 1 9.63 -11.64 -7.07
C ILE A 1 10.49 -11.19 -5.88
N TYR A 2 10.31 -11.77 -4.69
CA TYR A 2 11.15 -11.48 -3.53
C TYR A 2 12.32 -12.47 -3.46
N VAL A 3 13.54 -11.98 -3.68
CA VAL A 3 14.77 -12.72 -3.36
C VAL A 3 15.34 -12.05 -2.14
N ASP A 4 15.40 -12.78 -1.02
CA ASP A 4 15.90 -12.20 0.22
C ASP A 4 17.37 -11.80 0.06
N GLY A 5 17.70 -10.55 0.42
CA GLY A 5 19.01 -9.94 0.14
C GLY A 5 19.31 -9.61 -1.34
N GLY A 6 18.39 -9.87 -2.27
CA GLY A 6 18.45 -9.43 -3.67
C GLY A 6 19.51 -10.09 -4.56
N LEU A 7 20.32 -11.02 -4.03
CA LEU A 7 21.37 -11.73 -4.77
C LEU A 7 20.86 -13.08 -5.27
N LEU A 8 20.90 -13.28 -6.59
CA LEU A 8 20.55 -14.55 -7.21
C LEU A 8 21.79 -15.24 -7.80
N VAL A 9 21.88 -16.56 -7.65
CA VAL A 9 22.91 -17.35 -8.34
C VAL A 9 22.29 -18.00 -9.57
N ALA A 10 22.72 -17.57 -10.77
CA ALA A 10 22.17 -18.07 -12.02
C ALA A 10 23.12 -17.90 -13.20
N ASP A 11 22.86 -18.67 -14.25
CA ASP A 11 23.58 -18.61 -15.52
C ASP A 11 22.96 -17.58 -16.49
N ALA A 12 23.65 -17.34 -17.61
CA ALA A 12 23.22 -16.43 -18.66
C ALA A 12 21.78 -16.59 -19.20
N PRO A 13 21.15 -17.80 -19.22
CA PRO A 13 19.75 -17.93 -19.63
C PRO A 13 18.79 -17.07 -18.82
N LEU A 14 19.09 -16.76 -17.55
CA LEU A 14 18.25 -15.87 -16.74
C LEU A 14 18.12 -14.49 -17.38
N LEU A 15 19.20 -13.94 -17.94
CA LEU A 15 19.19 -12.61 -18.56
C LEU A 15 18.15 -12.53 -19.68
N LYS A 16 18.00 -13.61 -20.45
CA LYS A 16 16.96 -13.70 -21.50
C LYS A 16 15.55 -13.72 -20.91
N VAL A 17 15.35 -14.44 -19.81
CA VAL A 17 14.04 -14.48 -19.13
C VAL A 17 13.65 -13.12 -18.56
N LEU A 18 14.63 -12.36 -18.06
CA LEU A 18 14.43 -11.00 -17.56
C LEU A 18 14.37 -9.94 -18.68
N GLY A 19 14.59 -10.31 -19.95
CA GLY A 19 14.63 -9.34 -21.07
C GLY A 19 15.84 -8.41 -21.05
N ILE A 20 16.95 -8.83 -20.45
CA ILE A 20 18.20 -8.06 -20.37
C ILE A 20 19.07 -8.40 -21.59
N ASP A 21 18.99 -7.54 -22.61
CA ASP A 21 19.75 -7.65 -23.86
C ASP A 21 21.07 -6.84 -23.81
N ASP A 22 21.88 -7.05 -22.77
CA ASP A 22 23.22 -6.45 -22.68
C ASP A 22 24.32 -7.51 -22.94
N PRO A 23 25.08 -7.42 -24.06
CA PRO A 23 26.19 -8.33 -24.32
C PRO A 23 27.30 -8.21 -23.27
N GLY A 24 27.46 -7.05 -22.64
CA GLY A 24 28.42 -6.85 -21.56
C GLY A 24 28.05 -7.62 -20.30
N ALA A 25 26.76 -7.74 -19.98
CA ALA A 25 26.26 -8.50 -18.84
C ALA A 25 26.53 -10.00 -18.98
N ALA A 26 26.22 -10.59 -20.14
CA ALA A 26 26.49 -12.02 -20.36
C ALA A 26 27.98 -12.35 -20.24
N LYS A 27 28.85 -11.48 -20.79
CA LYS A 27 30.30 -11.63 -20.69
C LYS A 27 30.78 -11.47 -19.25
N ALA A 28 30.32 -10.44 -18.54
CA ALA A 28 30.71 -10.20 -17.16
C ALA A 28 30.35 -11.38 -16.23
N LEU A 29 29.17 -11.98 -16.42
CA LEU A 29 28.76 -13.17 -15.67
C LEU A 29 29.64 -14.39 -15.96
N ALA A 30 30.02 -14.59 -17.23
CA ALA A 30 30.94 -15.63 -17.65
C ALA A 30 32.37 -15.42 -17.09
N ASP A 31 32.81 -14.16 -17.01
CA ASP A 31 34.08 -13.74 -16.39
C ASP A 31 34.06 -13.85 -14.85
N GLY A 32 32.92 -14.23 -14.25
CA GLY A 32 32.75 -14.38 -12.80
C GLY A 32 32.55 -13.07 -12.04
N LYS A 33 32.25 -11.97 -12.75
CA LYS A 33 31.86 -10.70 -12.14
C LYS A 33 30.41 -10.78 -11.64
N LEU A 34 30.12 -10.01 -10.60
CA LEU A 34 28.76 -9.85 -10.10
C LEU A 34 28.02 -8.86 -11.00
N LEU A 35 26.89 -9.26 -11.56
CA LEU A 35 26.01 -8.36 -12.28
C LEU A 35 25.18 -7.56 -11.29
N SER A 36 25.21 -6.24 -11.38
CA SER A 36 24.39 -5.36 -10.54
C SER A 36 23.37 -4.62 -11.36
N PHE A 37 22.11 -4.65 -10.92
CA PHE A 37 21.02 -3.85 -11.47
C PHE A 37 20.78 -2.58 -10.64
N HIS A 38 21.24 -2.56 -9.38
CA HIS A 38 21.10 -1.41 -8.48
C HIS A 38 22.43 -0.71 -8.21
N LYS A 39 22.63 0.41 -8.91
CA LYS A 39 23.81 1.26 -8.80
C LYS A 39 24.22 1.63 -7.35
N PRO A 40 23.31 1.90 -6.40
CA PRO A 40 23.70 2.25 -5.03
C PRO A 40 24.49 1.17 -4.28
N GLN A 41 24.48 -0.09 -4.74
CA GLN A 41 25.20 -1.19 -4.11
C GLN A 41 26.66 -1.31 -4.57
N VAL A 42 27.01 -0.68 -5.69
CA VAL A 42 28.37 -0.71 -6.24
C VAL A 42 29.20 0.37 -5.56
N ASP A 43 30.30 -0.03 -4.93
CA ASP A 43 31.19 0.90 -4.27
C ASP A 43 32.03 1.74 -5.25
N ARG A 44 32.85 2.66 -4.71
CA ARG A 44 33.71 3.54 -5.52
C ARG A 44 34.78 2.81 -6.33
N ASN A 45 35.12 1.58 -5.95
CA ASN A 45 36.10 0.75 -6.62
C ASN A 45 35.46 -0.16 -7.68
N GLY A 46 34.14 -0.07 -7.86
CA GLY A 46 33.41 -0.94 -8.77
C GLY A 46 33.23 -2.35 -8.23
N THR A 47 33.26 -2.53 -6.90
CA THR A 47 33.06 -3.82 -6.25
C THR A 47 31.75 -3.86 -5.44
N VAL A 48 31.23 -5.07 -5.26
CA VAL A 48 30.09 -5.35 -4.39
C VAL A 48 30.56 -6.33 -3.32
N GLY A 49 30.35 -5.96 -2.06
CA GLY A 49 30.68 -6.78 -0.90
C GLY A 49 29.50 -7.62 -0.46
N ILE A 50 29.67 -8.94 -0.43
CA ILE A 50 28.71 -9.89 0.12
C ILE A 50 29.24 -10.35 1.48
N LYS A 51 28.52 -10.07 2.56
CA LYS A 51 28.89 -10.53 3.90
C LYS A 51 28.24 -11.89 4.16
N LEU A 52 29.06 -12.92 4.32
CA LEU A 52 28.63 -14.26 4.70
C LEU A 52 28.51 -14.34 6.22
N ILE A 53 27.30 -14.55 6.71
CA ILE A 53 27.00 -14.76 8.13
C ILE A 53 26.77 -16.25 8.34
N THR A 54 27.61 -16.88 9.15
CA THR A 54 27.51 -18.32 9.46
C THR A 54 26.94 -18.59 10.85
N ASP A 55 26.96 -17.59 11.74
CA ASP A 55 26.41 -17.65 13.09
C ASP A 55 25.33 -16.57 13.25
N GLN A 56 24.07 -16.97 12.99
CA GLN A 56 22.91 -16.11 13.11
C GLN A 56 22.80 -15.51 14.52
N LYS A 57 23.01 -16.33 15.57
CA LYS A 57 22.86 -15.89 16.98
C LYS A 57 23.91 -14.87 17.39
N ALA A 58 25.13 -14.99 16.87
CA ALA A 58 26.16 -13.97 17.09
C ALA A 58 25.84 -12.68 16.32
N ALA A 59 25.28 -12.80 15.12
CA ALA A 59 24.81 -11.67 14.34
C ALA A 59 23.66 -10.92 15.05
N ASP A 60 22.66 -11.64 15.57
CA ASP A 60 21.52 -11.06 16.31
C ASP A 60 22.02 -10.25 17.51
N ARG A 61 22.89 -10.85 18.33
CA ARG A 61 23.49 -10.19 19.49
C ARG A 61 24.33 -8.97 19.13
N ALA A 62 25.00 -8.99 17.97
CA ALA A 62 25.77 -7.84 17.51
C ALA A 62 24.84 -6.68 17.16
N VAL A 63 23.72 -6.94 16.47
CA VAL A 63 22.73 -5.93 16.11
C VAL A 63 22.07 -5.33 17.36
N GLU A 64 21.62 -6.16 18.30
CA GLU A 64 21.05 -5.70 19.59
C GLU A 64 22.00 -4.77 20.36
N GLN A 65 23.31 -5.02 20.24
CA GLN A 65 24.34 -4.23 20.92
C GLN A 65 24.86 -3.06 20.09
N ASN A 66 24.26 -2.77 18.93
CA ASN A 66 24.74 -1.77 17.96
C ASN A 66 26.21 -1.97 17.57
N LYS A 67 26.62 -3.23 17.42
CA LYS A 67 27.97 -3.64 17.02
C LYS A 67 28.00 -4.13 15.57
N PRO A 68 29.17 -4.09 14.91
CA PRO A 68 29.33 -4.65 13.58
C PRO A 68 28.94 -6.14 13.55
N VAL A 69 28.08 -6.51 12.61
CA VAL A 69 27.65 -7.90 12.42
C VAL A 69 28.87 -8.76 12.03
N PRO A 70 29.19 -9.82 12.79
CA PRO A 70 30.27 -10.74 12.47
C PRO A 70 29.95 -11.50 11.17
N GLY A 71 30.97 -11.71 10.35
CA GLY A 71 30.85 -12.43 9.09
C GLY A 71 32.05 -12.20 8.19
N GLU A 72 32.24 -13.09 7.22
CA GLU A 72 33.30 -12.98 6.23
C GLU A 72 32.82 -12.07 5.08
N LEU A 73 33.53 -10.98 4.81
CA LEU A 73 33.22 -10.11 3.68
C LEU A 73 33.92 -10.61 2.41
N LYS A 74 33.13 -11.05 1.42
CA LYS A 74 33.61 -11.47 0.10
C LYS A 74 33.32 -10.37 -0.90
N SER A 75 34.36 -9.83 -1.52
CA SER A 75 34.24 -8.72 -2.49
C SER A 75 34.32 -9.24 -3.91
N PHE A 76 33.37 -8.83 -4.75
CA PHE A 76 33.28 -9.23 -6.15
C PHE A 76 33.42 -8.00 -7.04
N PRO A 77 34.23 -8.05 -8.11
CA PRO A 77 34.16 -7.07 -9.18
C PRO A 77 32.74 -7.05 -9.74
N ALA A 78 32.14 -5.86 -9.78
CA ALA A 78 30.78 -5.69 -10.24
C ALA A 78 30.76 -5.14 -11.68
N TYR A 79 29.80 -5.62 -12.45
CA TYR A 79 29.41 -5.02 -13.71
C TYR A 79 28.02 -4.43 -13.54
N GLN A 80 27.94 -3.10 -13.52
CA GLN A 80 26.68 -2.38 -13.47
C GLN A 80 26.03 -2.42 -14.84
N VAL A 81 24.86 -3.03 -14.93
CA VAL A 81 24.09 -3.04 -16.18
C VAL A 81 23.60 -1.62 -16.49
N PRO A 82 23.84 -1.10 -17.71
CA PRO A 82 23.46 0.26 -18.07
C PRO A 82 21.93 0.38 -18.24
N GLY A 83 21.40 1.60 -18.08
CA GLY A 83 20.03 1.93 -18.48
C GLY A 83 18.92 1.56 -17.50
N SER A 84 19.24 1.10 -16.28
CA SER A 84 18.24 0.72 -15.26
C SER A 84 17.17 -0.23 -15.79
N PRO A 85 17.56 -1.43 -16.26
CA PRO A 85 16.61 -2.40 -16.81
C PRO A 85 15.62 -2.87 -15.74
N ASP A 86 14.42 -3.26 -16.17
CA ASP A 86 13.44 -3.90 -15.29
C ASP A 86 13.95 -5.27 -14.87
N SER A 87 14.48 -5.35 -13.65
CA SER A 87 15.07 -6.57 -13.09
C SER A 87 14.07 -7.44 -12.31
N TYR A 88 12.78 -7.05 -12.30
CA TYR A 88 11.68 -7.78 -11.63
C TYR A 88 11.95 -8.12 -10.16
N GLY A 89 12.71 -7.26 -9.46
CA GLY A 89 13.10 -7.41 -8.06
C GLY A 89 14.45 -8.10 -7.84
N VAL A 90 15.08 -8.65 -8.89
CA VAL A 90 16.45 -9.18 -8.81
C VAL A 90 17.42 -8.01 -8.70
N GLN A 91 18.24 -7.96 -7.65
CA GLN A 91 19.12 -6.81 -7.44
C GLN A 91 20.53 -7.04 -8.02
N SER A 92 21.03 -8.26 -7.83
CA SER A 92 22.34 -8.68 -8.32
C SER A 92 22.33 -10.16 -8.73
N VAL A 93 23.17 -10.54 -9.69
CA VAL A 93 23.33 -11.93 -10.15
C VAL A 93 24.79 -12.34 -10.12
N LEU A 94 25.06 -13.53 -9.58
CA LEU A 94 26.37 -14.16 -9.56
C LEU A 94 26.32 -15.50 -10.30
N SER A 95 27.39 -15.87 -11.01
CA SER A 95 27.42 -17.17 -11.68
C SER A 95 27.66 -18.31 -10.68
N PRO A 96 27.12 -19.51 -10.91
CA PRO A 96 27.37 -20.68 -10.06
C PRO A 96 28.86 -20.98 -9.89
N ALA A 97 29.65 -20.79 -10.95
CA ALA A 97 31.10 -20.98 -10.92
C ALA A 97 31.79 -19.97 -9.98
N ALA A 98 31.41 -18.69 -10.04
CA ALA A 98 31.95 -17.64 -9.18
C ALA A 98 31.52 -17.83 -7.71
N ALA A 99 30.27 -18.22 -7.47
CA ALA A 99 29.78 -18.56 -6.14
C ALA A 99 30.58 -19.72 -5.52
N LYS A 100 30.79 -20.79 -6.29
CA LYS A 100 31.59 -21.94 -5.85
C LYS A 100 33.07 -21.58 -5.62
N ALA A 101 33.67 -20.80 -6.51
CA ALA A 101 35.06 -20.34 -6.36
C ALA A 101 35.24 -19.46 -5.12
N ALA A 102 34.23 -18.69 -4.76
CA ALA A 102 34.19 -17.91 -3.54
C ALA A 102 33.84 -18.73 -2.29
N GLY A 103 33.60 -20.04 -2.40
CA GLY A 103 33.20 -20.89 -1.27
C GLY A 103 31.83 -20.52 -0.69
N LEU A 104 30.91 -20.02 -1.51
CA LEU A 104 29.53 -19.79 -1.12
C LEU A 104 28.72 -21.08 -1.30
N THR A 105 27.92 -21.41 -0.29
CA THR A 105 26.92 -22.49 -0.38
C THR A 105 25.67 -21.94 -1.07
N THR A 106 25.18 -22.66 -2.08
CA THR A 106 23.98 -22.28 -2.84
C THR A 106 22.88 -23.30 -2.61
N VAL A 107 21.65 -22.84 -2.47
CA VAL A 107 20.46 -23.69 -2.38
C VAL A 107 19.52 -23.42 -3.57
N PRO A 108 18.82 -24.44 -4.10
CA PRO A 108 17.80 -24.22 -5.12
C PRO A 108 16.65 -23.39 -4.52
N LEU A 109 16.45 -22.17 -5.03
CA LEU A 109 15.38 -21.27 -4.57
C LEU A 109 14.11 -21.40 -5.42
N GLY A 110 14.25 -21.52 -6.75
CA GLY A 110 13.12 -21.54 -7.67
C GLY A 110 13.54 -21.54 -9.13
N ALA A 111 12.58 -21.35 -10.02
CA ALA A 111 12.79 -21.31 -11.47
C ALA A 111 12.07 -20.11 -12.09
N PHE A 112 12.72 -19.51 -13.08
CA PHE A 112 12.18 -18.39 -13.85
C PHE A 112 11.76 -18.89 -15.23
N PHE A 113 10.58 -18.50 -15.68
CA PHE A 113 10.04 -18.85 -16.98
C PHE A 113 9.60 -17.58 -17.71
N SER A 114 9.88 -17.53 -19.01
CA SER A 114 9.29 -16.52 -19.91
C SER A 114 8.06 -17.11 -20.59
N THR A 115 7.11 -16.25 -20.93
CA THR A 115 5.91 -16.63 -21.68
C THR A 115 5.82 -15.78 -22.94
N ASP A 116 5.41 -16.37 -24.05
CA ASP A 116 5.23 -15.64 -25.32
C ASP A 116 4.02 -14.69 -25.29
N ARG A 117 3.08 -14.96 -24.37
CA ARG A 117 1.84 -14.21 -24.18
C ARG A 117 1.39 -14.34 -22.74
N MET A 118 0.67 -13.31 -22.26
CA MET A 118 0.07 -13.34 -20.93
C MET A 118 -0.83 -14.58 -20.78
N PRO A 119 -0.60 -15.44 -19.76
CA PRO A 119 -1.47 -16.59 -19.50
C PRO A 119 -2.90 -16.14 -19.20
N SER A 120 -3.89 -16.85 -19.75
CA SER A 120 -5.30 -16.60 -19.43
C SER A 120 -5.64 -17.04 -17.99
N THR A 121 -6.74 -16.53 -17.45
CA THR A 121 -7.25 -16.94 -16.12
C THR A 121 -7.44 -18.46 -16.03
N GLU A 122 -7.98 -19.09 -17.08
CA GLU A 122 -8.15 -20.55 -17.12
C GLU A 122 -6.82 -21.30 -17.09
N GLN A 123 -5.80 -20.80 -17.79
CA GLN A 123 -4.46 -21.40 -17.80
C GLN A 123 -3.80 -21.30 -16.42
N ARG A 124 -3.94 -20.15 -15.75
CA ARG A 124 -3.44 -19.95 -14.38
C ARG A 124 -4.14 -20.86 -13.40
N GLN A 125 -5.47 -20.87 -13.40
CA GLN A 125 -6.25 -21.72 -12.50
C GLN A 125 -5.93 -23.21 -12.69
N LYS A 126 -5.69 -23.65 -13.93
CA LYS A 126 -5.25 -25.02 -14.20
C LYS A 126 -3.86 -25.29 -13.63
N LEU A 127 -2.92 -24.36 -13.78
CA LEU A 127 -1.57 -24.49 -13.23
C LEU A 127 -1.61 -24.53 -11.69
N ASP A 128 -2.37 -23.63 -11.06
CA ASP A 128 -2.56 -23.60 -9.60
C ASP A 128 -3.15 -24.93 -9.10
N ALA A 129 -4.12 -25.50 -9.83
CA ALA A 129 -4.70 -26.79 -9.49
C ALA A 129 -3.71 -27.96 -9.62
N GLU A 130 -2.74 -27.90 -10.54
CA GLU A 130 -1.68 -28.90 -10.62
C GLU A 130 -0.62 -28.70 -9.52
N ILE A 131 -0.26 -27.44 -9.22
CA ILE A 131 0.67 -27.12 -8.14
C ILE A 131 0.12 -27.56 -6.78
N ALA A 132 -1.17 -27.34 -6.53
CA ALA A 132 -1.83 -27.74 -5.29
C ALA A 132 -1.76 -29.26 -5.01
N LYS A 133 -1.58 -30.08 -6.05
CA LYS A 133 -1.42 -31.55 -5.90
C LYS A 133 -0.01 -31.95 -5.44
N LEU A 134 0.98 -31.09 -5.56
CA LEU A 134 2.37 -31.38 -5.20
C LEU A 134 2.56 -31.50 -3.68
N GLY A 135 1.60 -31.02 -2.87
CA GLY A 135 1.66 -31.09 -1.40
C GLY A 135 2.78 -30.25 -0.80
N SER A 136 3.33 -29.32 -1.58
CA SER A 136 4.37 -28.35 -1.21
C SER A 136 3.85 -26.93 -1.42
N ASP A 137 4.18 -26.02 -0.51
CA ASP A 137 3.89 -24.59 -0.68
C ASP A 137 4.81 -23.99 -1.77
N VAL A 138 4.32 -23.99 -3.01
CA VAL A 138 4.99 -23.36 -4.14
C VAL A 138 4.33 -22.02 -4.39
N GLU A 139 5.08 -20.95 -4.20
CA GLU A 139 4.63 -19.61 -4.55
C GLU A 139 4.81 -19.39 -6.06
N LEU A 140 3.69 -19.19 -6.77
CA LEU A 140 3.68 -18.83 -8.18
C LEU A 140 3.39 -17.34 -8.34
N THR A 141 4.39 -16.59 -8.81
CA THR A 141 4.20 -15.19 -9.22
C THR A 141 4.16 -15.08 -10.74
N VAL A 142 3.11 -14.46 -11.27
CA VAL A 142 3.03 -14.08 -12.69
C VAL A 142 3.13 -12.56 -12.78
N GLU A 143 4.24 -12.08 -13.33
CA GLU A 143 4.47 -10.65 -13.56
C GLU A 143 3.54 -10.14 -14.67
N GLN A 144 2.64 -9.21 -14.33
CA GLN A 144 1.57 -8.71 -15.20
C GLN A 144 1.72 -7.23 -15.56
N GLY A 145 2.84 -6.61 -15.16
CA GLY A 145 2.99 -5.16 -15.14
C GLY A 145 2.10 -4.53 -14.07
N TRP A 146 1.80 -3.24 -14.23
CA TRP A 146 0.92 -2.52 -13.30
C TRP A 146 -0.52 -2.99 -13.43
N VAL A 147 -1.05 -3.56 -12.35
CA VAL A 147 -2.47 -3.92 -12.23
C VAL A 147 -3.07 -3.04 -11.12
N ASP A 148 -4.12 -2.29 -11.46
CA ASP A 148 -4.88 -1.55 -10.46
C ASP A 148 -5.79 -2.53 -9.70
N GLU A 149 -5.26 -3.13 -8.64
CA GLU A 149 -5.95 -4.15 -7.85
C GLU A 149 -7.18 -3.60 -7.11
N ASN A 150 -7.25 -2.28 -6.92
CA ASN A 150 -8.23 -1.66 -6.04
C ASN A 150 -9.26 -0.79 -6.77
N GLY A 151 -9.09 -0.51 -8.06
CA GLY A 151 -9.94 0.40 -8.80
C GLY A 151 -11.44 0.07 -8.73
N LEU A 152 -11.83 -1.17 -9.03
CA LEU A 152 -13.27 -1.53 -9.10
C LEU A 152 -13.92 -1.68 -7.72
N VAL A 153 -13.22 -2.33 -6.77
CA VAL A 153 -13.75 -2.55 -5.41
C VAL A 153 -13.86 -1.22 -4.66
N LEU A 154 -12.83 -0.37 -4.73
CA LEU A 154 -12.90 0.97 -4.13
C LEU A 154 -13.95 1.84 -4.80
N LEU A 155 -14.13 1.76 -6.13
CA LEU A 155 -15.20 2.48 -6.81
C LEU A 155 -16.57 2.02 -6.29
N ALA A 156 -16.81 0.72 -6.21
CA ALA A 156 -18.07 0.17 -5.70
C ALA A 156 -18.33 0.59 -4.24
N LEU A 157 -17.31 0.50 -3.38
CA LEU A 157 -17.39 0.97 -1.98
C LEU A 157 -17.65 2.48 -1.90
N THR A 158 -17.01 3.28 -2.76
CA THR A 158 -17.18 4.73 -2.83
C THR A 158 -18.60 5.10 -3.24
N VAL A 159 -19.14 4.44 -4.27
CA VAL A 159 -20.52 4.64 -4.72
C VAL A 159 -21.50 4.25 -3.62
N PHE A 160 -21.31 3.08 -3.00
CA PHE A 160 -22.16 2.61 -1.91
C PHE A 160 -22.12 3.56 -0.69
N ALA A 161 -20.92 3.96 -0.25
CA ALA A 161 -20.74 4.92 0.83
C ALA A 161 -21.42 6.25 0.49
N GLY A 162 -21.24 6.76 -0.74
CA GLY A 162 -21.90 7.97 -1.20
C GLY A 162 -23.43 7.89 -1.15
N LEU A 163 -24.01 6.77 -1.61
CA LEU A 163 -25.47 6.53 -1.53
C LEU A 163 -25.96 6.51 -0.07
N VAL A 164 -25.26 5.82 0.81
CA VAL A 164 -25.59 5.75 2.25
C VAL A 164 -25.48 7.13 2.90
N THR A 165 -24.43 7.90 2.60
CA THR A 165 -24.24 9.26 3.11
C THR A 165 -25.35 10.20 2.64
N ILE A 166 -25.69 10.16 1.35
CA ILE A 166 -26.80 10.98 0.79
C ILE A 166 -28.13 10.60 1.45
N GLY A 167 -28.39 9.30 1.61
CA GLY A 167 -29.60 8.81 2.28
C GLY A 167 -29.70 9.28 3.74
N ALA A 168 -28.62 9.11 4.52
CA ALA A 168 -28.56 9.54 5.91
C ALA A 168 -28.71 11.06 6.06
N ALA A 169 -27.99 11.84 5.24
CA ALA A 169 -28.08 13.29 5.24
C ALA A 169 -29.49 13.77 4.84
N GLY A 170 -30.13 13.13 3.86
CA GLY A 170 -31.50 13.43 3.46
C GLY A 170 -32.52 13.20 4.59
N ILE A 171 -32.40 12.08 5.30
CA ILE A 171 -33.27 11.76 6.46
C ILE A 171 -33.07 12.78 7.58
N ALA A 172 -31.82 13.04 7.96
CA ALA A 172 -31.49 13.98 9.03
C ALA A 172 -31.96 15.41 8.70
N THR A 173 -31.76 15.85 7.46
CA THR A 173 -32.20 17.18 7.00
C THR A 173 -33.72 17.27 6.93
N GLY A 174 -34.40 16.22 6.46
CA GLY A 174 -35.86 16.18 6.39
C GLY A 174 -36.52 16.27 7.77
N LEU A 175 -36.02 15.51 8.74
CA LEU A 175 -36.44 15.58 10.14
C LEU A 175 -36.19 16.97 10.73
N ALA A 176 -34.99 17.53 10.54
CA ALA A 176 -34.64 18.85 11.05
C ALA A 176 -35.52 19.98 10.45
N GLN A 177 -35.90 19.88 9.17
CA GLN A 177 -36.82 20.85 8.57
C GLN A 177 -38.25 20.72 9.11
N ALA A 178 -38.72 19.50 9.38
CA ALA A 178 -40.03 19.27 9.97
C ALA A 178 -40.12 19.91 11.38
N ASP A 179 -39.07 19.76 12.19
CA ASP A 179 -39.01 20.39 13.52
C ASP A 179 -38.87 21.92 13.45
N ALA A 180 -38.10 22.42 12.47
CA ALA A 180 -37.87 23.85 12.29
C ALA A 180 -39.07 24.61 11.67
N GLU A 181 -40.03 23.92 11.03
CA GLU A 181 -41.21 24.56 10.43
C GLU A 181 -42.10 25.24 11.49
N ALA A 182 -42.25 24.60 12.65
CA ALA A 182 -43.01 25.15 13.78
C ALA A 182 -42.37 26.44 14.33
N ASP A 183 -41.04 26.46 14.42
CA ASP A 183 -40.25 27.56 14.99
C ASP A 183 -40.07 28.73 13.99
N LEU A 184 -40.08 28.44 12.70
CA LEU A 184 -40.08 29.47 11.65
C LEU A 184 -41.44 30.18 11.53
N LYS A 185 -42.56 29.54 11.88
CA LYS A 185 -43.89 30.17 11.91
C LYS A 185 -44.01 31.26 12.97
N THR A 186 -43.42 31.06 14.15
CA THR A 186 -43.38 32.06 15.23
C THR A 186 -42.41 33.20 14.89
N LEU A 187 -41.23 32.92 14.33
CA LEU A 187 -40.27 33.96 13.90
C LEU A 187 -40.77 34.78 12.70
N ALA A 188 -41.55 34.20 11.79
CA ALA A 188 -42.19 34.92 10.69
C ALA A 188 -43.23 35.94 11.18
N ALA A 189 -43.84 35.72 12.34
CA ALA A 189 -44.79 36.65 12.96
C ALA A 189 -44.12 37.92 13.52
N VAL A 190 -42.80 37.92 13.71
CA VAL A 190 -42.03 39.06 14.29
C VAL A 190 -41.20 39.82 13.22
N GLY A 191 -41.18 39.37 11.96
CA GLY A 191 -40.58 40.13 10.84
C GLY A 191 -39.07 39.94 10.63
N ALA A 192 -38.51 38.77 10.96
CA ALA A 192 -37.08 38.50 10.86
C ALA A 192 -36.50 38.68 9.43
N PRO A 193 -35.35 39.38 9.26
CA PRO A 193 -34.72 39.57 7.96
C PRO A 193 -34.32 38.24 7.29
N PRO A 194 -34.45 38.11 5.97
CA PRO A 194 -34.15 36.86 5.24
C PRO A 194 -32.69 36.42 5.36
N ARG A 195 -31.76 37.32 5.69
CA ARG A 195 -30.35 37.00 5.96
C ARG A 195 -30.17 36.20 7.24
N VAL A 196 -30.92 36.52 8.30
CA VAL A 196 -30.83 35.81 9.59
C VAL A 196 -31.30 34.36 9.43
N ARG A 197 -32.37 34.13 8.66
CA ARG A 197 -32.88 32.78 8.37
C ARG A 197 -31.88 31.91 7.60
N ARG A 198 -31.14 32.49 6.65
CA ARG A 198 -30.10 31.77 5.90
C ARG A 198 -28.88 31.45 6.77
N MET A 199 -28.45 32.38 7.62
CA MET A 199 -27.33 32.13 8.53
C MET A 199 -27.67 31.10 9.61
N LEU A 200 -28.90 31.13 10.14
CA LEU A 200 -29.35 30.17 11.15
C LEU A 200 -29.43 28.75 10.59
N SER A 201 -30.00 28.58 9.40
CA SER A 201 -30.06 27.28 8.71
C SER A 201 -28.67 26.76 8.32
N GLY A 202 -27.79 27.65 7.85
CA GLY A 202 -26.39 27.31 7.58
C GLY A 202 -25.64 26.85 8.82
N PHE A 203 -25.82 27.53 9.96
CA PHE A 203 -25.16 27.15 11.22
C PHE A 203 -25.67 25.81 11.77
N GLN A 204 -26.98 25.58 11.77
CA GLN A 204 -27.56 24.29 12.20
C GLN A 204 -27.03 23.13 11.34
N CYS A 205 -27.03 23.29 10.01
CA CYS A 205 -26.50 22.27 9.12
C CYS A 205 -24.99 22.06 9.30
N GLY A 206 -24.22 23.13 9.49
CA GLY A 206 -22.78 23.07 9.77
C GLY A 206 -22.46 22.33 11.07
N VAL A 207 -23.20 22.58 12.15
CA VAL A 207 -23.01 21.88 13.44
C VAL A 207 -23.35 20.40 13.32
N VAL A 208 -24.47 20.06 12.67
CA VAL A 208 -24.86 18.66 12.43
C VAL A 208 -23.81 17.94 11.58
N ALA A 209 -23.30 18.58 10.52
CA ALA A 209 -22.24 18.04 9.69
C ALA A 209 -20.92 17.86 10.46
N ALA A 210 -20.55 18.82 11.33
CA ALA A 210 -19.37 18.71 12.18
C ALA A 210 -19.47 17.50 13.13
N MET A 211 -20.61 17.31 13.79
CA MET A 211 -20.84 16.13 14.63
C MET A 211 -20.77 14.83 13.83
N GLY A 212 -21.37 14.81 12.63
CA GLY A 212 -21.31 13.67 11.72
C GLY A 212 -19.88 13.31 11.30
N VAL A 213 -19.05 14.31 10.99
CA VAL A 213 -17.65 14.10 10.61
C VAL A 213 -16.82 13.59 11.78
N VAL A 214 -16.99 14.14 12.98
CA VAL A 214 -16.29 13.66 14.19
C VAL A 214 -16.63 12.21 14.47
N LEU A 215 -17.93 11.88 14.52
CA LEU A 215 -18.39 10.53 14.80
C LEU A 215 -18.00 9.54 13.70
N GLY A 216 -18.13 9.94 12.43
CA GLY A 216 -17.71 9.12 11.29
C GLY A 216 -16.20 8.86 11.27
N SER A 217 -15.39 9.87 11.58
CA SER A 217 -13.93 9.71 11.69
C SER A 217 -13.57 8.75 12.82
N ALA A 218 -14.18 8.91 14.00
CA ALA A 218 -13.94 8.01 15.13
C ALA A 218 -14.36 6.56 14.81
N ALA A 219 -15.53 6.38 14.19
CA ALA A 219 -16.03 5.07 13.79
C ALA A 219 -15.15 4.41 12.71
N GLY A 220 -14.56 5.18 11.80
CA GLY A 220 -13.67 4.68 10.74
C GLY A 220 -12.27 4.31 11.22
N VAL A 221 -11.76 4.97 12.27
CA VAL A 221 -10.44 4.66 12.86
C VAL A 221 -10.41 3.25 13.46
N LEU A 222 -11.50 2.79 14.07
CA LEU A 222 -11.57 1.46 14.71
C LEU A 222 -11.27 0.29 13.75
N PRO A 223 -11.99 0.12 12.63
CA PRO A 223 -11.69 -0.94 11.67
C PRO A 223 -10.34 -0.74 10.98
N ALA A 224 -9.91 0.51 10.75
CA ALA A 224 -8.59 0.78 10.16
C ALA A 224 -7.44 0.32 11.07
N VAL A 225 -7.53 0.61 12.38
CA VAL A 225 -6.58 0.12 13.39
C VAL A 225 -6.69 -1.39 13.55
N GLY A 226 -7.90 -1.95 13.52
CA GLY A 226 -8.12 -3.39 13.55
C GLY A 226 -7.41 -4.12 12.41
N LEU A 227 -7.58 -3.64 11.17
CA LEU A 227 -6.91 -4.17 9.98
C LEU A 227 -5.39 -4.07 10.10
N ARG A 228 -4.87 -2.93 10.58
CA ARG A 228 -3.43 -2.76 10.81
C ARG A 228 -2.87 -3.70 11.86
N LEU A 229 -3.60 -3.95 12.95
CA LEU A 229 -3.19 -4.91 13.98
C LEU A 229 -3.24 -6.35 13.47
N THR A 230 -4.18 -6.69 12.59
CA THR A 230 -4.20 -8.02 11.95
C THR A 230 -3.04 -8.18 10.97
N GLU A 231 -2.73 -7.18 10.15
CA GLU A 231 -1.56 -7.18 9.27
C GLU A 231 -0.26 -7.33 10.08
N GLU A 232 -0.12 -6.58 11.19
CA GLU A 232 1.03 -6.69 12.08
C GLU A 232 1.16 -8.12 12.65
N ARG A 233 0.07 -8.74 13.09
CA ARG A 233 0.06 -10.11 13.61
C ARG A 233 0.44 -11.13 12.54
N GLU A 234 -0.10 -10.99 11.34
CA GLU A 234 0.21 -11.89 10.21
C GLU A 234 1.68 -11.78 9.81
N GLN A 235 2.19 -10.55 9.65
CA GLN A 235 3.60 -10.33 9.33
C GLN A 235 4.53 -10.83 10.44
N THR A 236 4.15 -10.64 11.71
CA THR A 236 4.94 -11.16 12.85
C THR A 236 4.96 -12.68 12.86
N ARG A 237 3.82 -13.33 12.57
CA ARG A 237 3.73 -14.79 12.49
C ARG A 237 4.59 -15.34 11.36
N PHE A 238 4.53 -14.71 10.19
CA PHE A 238 5.38 -15.07 9.06
C PHE A 238 6.87 -14.88 9.40
N TYR A 239 7.23 -13.76 10.03
CA TYR A 239 8.60 -13.50 10.47
C TYR A 239 9.09 -14.56 11.48
N GLN A 240 8.25 -15.00 12.41
CA GLN A 240 8.57 -16.09 13.34
C GLN A 240 8.79 -17.42 12.62
N GLU A 241 7.89 -17.78 11.70
CA GLU A 241 8.01 -18.99 10.89
C GLU A 241 9.25 -18.96 10.00
N ALA A 242 9.58 -17.79 9.46
CA ALA A 242 10.78 -17.57 8.68
C ALA A 242 12.06 -17.67 9.54
N LEU A 243 12.04 -17.20 10.80
CA LEU A 243 13.14 -17.44 11.74
C LEU A 243 13.32 -18.91 12.08
N ASP A 244 12.21 -19.62 12.34
CA ASP A 244 12.22 -21.04 12.68
C ASP A 244 12.75 -21.90 11.52
N ASN A 245 12.43 -21.52 10.29
CA ASN A 245 12.90 -22.17 9.07
C ASN A 245 14.29 -21.67 8.59
N GLY A 246 14.88 -20.69 9.30
CA GLY A 246 16.18 -20.10 8.94
C GLY A 246 16.17 -19.27 7.66
N TRP A 247 14.99 -18.80 7.22
CA TRP A 247 14.79 -17.99 6.03
C TRP A 247 15.11 -16.50 6.23
N VAL A 248 15.23 -16.05 7.48
CA VAL A 248 15.46 -14.63 7.85
C VAL A 248 16.64 -14.53 8.81
N GLY A 249 17.46 -13.48 8.70
CA GLY A 249 18.65 -13.28 9.52
C GLY A 249 18.68 -11.98 10.32
N ALA A 250 19.71 -11.87 11.16
CA ALA A 250 19.90 -10.77 12.11
C ALA A 250 19.84 -9.34 11.53
N GLY A 251 20.08 -9.21 10.22
CA GLY A 251 20.03 -7.94 9.51
C GLY A 251 18.62 -7.53 9.07
N ASP A 252 17.69 -8.47 9.08
CA ASP A 252 16.31 -8.24 8.70
C ASP A 252 15.57 -7.67 9.90
N ALA A 253 15.19 -6.41 9.78
CA ALA A 253 14.43 -5.75 10.83
C ALA A 253 13.09 -6.47 10.99
N PRO A 254 12.61 -6.67 12.25
CA PRO A 254 11.26 -7.18 12.46
C PRO A 254 10.26 -6.30 11.70
N PRO A 255 9.18 -6.89 11.14
CA PRO A 255 8.21 -6.15 10.35
C PRO A 255 7.69 -4.97 11.16
N TYR A 256 8.01 -3.76 10.69
CA TYR A 256 7.55 -2.52 11.30
C TYR A 256 6.35 -2.02 10.51
N VAL A 257 5.15 -2.21 11.06
CA VAL A 257 3.90 -1.72 10.49
C VAL A 257 3.42 -0.51 11.30
N PRO A 258 3.96 0.70 11.05
CA PRO A 258 3.55 1.86 11.81
C PRO A 258 2.10 2.22 11.49
N ILE A 259 1.34 2.50 12.54
CA ILE A 259 0.03 3.14 12.41
C ILE A 259 0.27 4.64 12.17
N ILE A 260 0.37 5.02 10.90
CA ILE A 260 0.49 6.43 10.50
C ILE A 260 -0.92 6.98 10.32
N VAL A 261 -1.35 7.79 11.29
CA VAL A 261 -2.64 8.49 11.21
C VAL A 261 -2.50 9.70 10.28
N PRO A 262 -3.33 9.83 9.24
CA PRO A 262 -3.25 10.95 8.30
C PRO A 262 -3.94 12.18 8.88
N TRP A 263 -3.27 12.86 9.81
CA TRP A 263 -3.83 14.03 10.51
C TRP A 263 -4.25 15.16 9.58
N GLU A 264 -3.53 15.36 8.49
CA GLU A 264 -3.84 16.39 7.51
C GLU A 264 -5.19 16.12 6.81
N THR A 265 -5.45 14.87 6.41
CA THR A 265 -6.71 14.52 5.75
C THR A 265 -7.88 14.56 6.73
N LEU A 266 -7.68 14.13 7.98
CA LEU A 266 -8.68 14.24 9.05
C LEU A 266 -9.01 15.70 9.36
N ALA A 267 -8.00 16.55 9.50
CA ALA A 267 -8.19 17.98 9.75
C ALA A 267 -8.90 18.67 8.57
N ALA A 268 -8.50 18.33 7.33
CA ALA A 268 -9.16 18.81 6.13
C ALA A 268 -10.64 18.41 6.09
N LEU A 269 -10.97 17.15 6.39
CA LEU A 269 -12.35 16.67 6.43
C LEU A 269 -13.18 17.41 7.50
N LEU A 270 -12.61 17.58 8.69
CA LEU A 270 -13.25 18.23 9.84
C LEU A 270 -13.60 19.69 9.57
N VAL A 271 -12.87 20.37 8.67
CA VAL A 271 -13.11 21.77 8.32
C VAL A 271 -13.91 21.89 7.02
N ALA A 272 -13.51 21.19 5.96
CA ALA A 272 -14.09 21.34 4.63
C ALA A 272 -15.55 20.87 4.56
N VAL A 273 -15.87 19.75 5.22
CA VAL A 273 -17.23 19.18 5.16
C VAL A 273 -18.26 20.06 5.89
N PRO A 274 -18.02 20.51 7.14
CA PRO A 274 -18.98 21.38 7.83
C PRO A 274 -19.14 22.74 7.16
N LEU A 275 -18.05 23.33 6.65
CA LEU A 275 -18.12 24.58 5.90
C LEU A 275 -18.90 24.42 4.59
N GLY A 276 -18.63 23.34 3.85
CA GLY A 276 -19.36 23.01 2.63
C GLY A 276 -20.86 22.83 2.89
N ALA A 277 -21.22 22.08 3.93
CA ALA A 277 -22.61 21.87 4.33
C ALA A 277 -23.29 23.18 4.74
N ALA A 278 -22.64 24.01 5.56
CA ALA A 278 -23.16 25.29 6.00
C ALA A 278 -23.39 26.26 4.83
N LEU A 279 -22.44 26.34 3.90
CA LEU A 279 -22.54 27.17 2.69
C LEU A 279 -23.66 26.69 1.77
N LEU A 280 -23.74 25.38 1.51
CA LEU A 280 -24.80 24.80 0.68
C LEU A 280 -26.18 25.07 1.27
N ALA A 281 -26.37 24.85 2.57
CA ALA A 281 -27.64 25.11 3.25
C ALA A 281 -28.01 26.60 3.21
N ALA A 282 -27.06 27.50 3.45
CA ALA A 282 -27.29 28.94 3.38
C ALA A 282 -27.68 29.42 1.96
N LEU A 283 -27.10 28.81 0.91
CA LEU A 283 -27.40 29.11 -0.49
C LEU A 283 -28.76 28.56 -0.96
N VAL A 284 -29.11 27.33 -0.53
CA VAL A 284 -30.34 26.65 -0.97
C VAL A 284 -31.59 27.18 -0.26
N THR A 285 -31.45 27.80 0.92
CA THR A 285 -32.56 28.38 1.67
C THR A 285 -33.20 29.55 0.91
N ARG A 286 -34.29 29.28 0.18
CA ARG A 286 -35.04 30.28 -0.61
C ARG A 286 -35.63 31.38 0.26
N SER A 287 -35.34 32.63 -0.11
CA SER A 287 -35.87 33.84 0.50
C SER A 287 -37.17 34.31 -0.17
N ARG A 288 -38.17 33.42 -0.37
CA ARG A 288 -39.47 33.89 -0.82
C ARG A 288 -40.29 34.26 0.42
N GLY A 289 -40.51 35.55 0.60
CA GLY A 289 -41.43 36.10 1.59
C GLY A 289 -42.81 35.45 1.40
N ALA A 290 -43.49 35.18 2.50
CA ALA A 290 -44.87 34.73 2.48
C ALA A 290 -45.69 35.76 1.70
N LEU A 291 -46.01 35.45 0.44
CA LEU A 291 -47.11 36.10 -0.26
C LEU A 291 -48.35 35.68 0.51
N ALA A 292 -48.79 36.57 1.41
CA ALA A 292 -50.07 36.48 2.09
C ALA A 292 -51.14 36.34 1.02
N ARG A 293 -51.57 35.09 0.79
CA ARG A 293 -52.75 34.80 -0.02
C ARG A 293 -53.93 35.22 0.85
N ARG A 294 -54.40 36.46 0.66
CA ARG A 294 -55.67 36.93 1.22
C ARG A 294 -56.73 35.87 0.90
N ALA A 295 -57.34 35.30 1.92
CA ALA A 295 -58.62 34.65 1.77
C ALA A 295 -59.60 35.73 1.29
N ALA A 296 -60.01 35.63 0.03
CA ALA A 296 -61.17 36.37 -0.46
C ALA A 296 -62.40 35.61 0.01
N HIS A 297 -63.29 36.37 0.66
CA HIS A 297 -64.68 36.14 1.05
C HIS A 297 -65.34 34.80 0.69
#